data_AF-A0A7D7LAY4-F1
#
_entry.id   AF-A0A7D7LAY4-F1
#
_cell.length_a   1.000
_cell.length_b   1.000
_cell.length_c   1.000
_cell.angle_alpha   90.00
_cell.angle_beta   90.00
_cell.angle_gamma   90.00
#
_symmetry.space_group_name_H-M   'P 1'
#
loop_
_entity.id
_entity.type
_entity.pdbx_description
1 polymer ?
#
loop_
_entity_poly.entity_id
_entity_poly.type
_entity_poly.pdbx_seq_one_letter_code
_entity_poly.pdbx_strand_id
1 'polypeptide(L)'
;MSEVLEVLISEWVKADGPTSSFMTNTLDEDRDSITHIKAYIPSSLKIQFKVLCAQREVMQRFILHNLIREWVETTHENERNLP
;
A
#
# COMPACT_ATOMS: atom_id res chain seq x y z
N MET A 1 10.84 0.29 7.25
CA MET A 1 9.62 -0.46 6.82
C MET A 1 8.39 -0.07 7.62
N SER A 2 8.37 -0.19 8.95
CA SER A 2 7.15 0.15 9.74
C SER A 2 6.71 1.61 9.58
N GLU A 3 7.64 2.58 9.68
CA GLU A 3 7.33 4.00 9.51
C GLU A 3 6.84 4.34 8.10
N VAL A 4 7.49 3.76 7.07
CA VAL A 4 7.07 3.93 5.66
C VAL A 4 5.63 3.44 5.47
N LEU A 5 5.30 2.25 5.96
CA LEU A 5 3.95 1.71 5.84
C LEU A 5 2.92 2.52 6.63
N GLU A 6 3.30 3.04 7.79
CA GLU A 6 2.45 3.92 8.57
C GLU A 6 2.10 5.20 7.79
N VAL A 7 3.09 5.86 7.18
CA VAL A 7 2.88 7.05 6.34
C VAL A 7 1.99 6.74 5.15
N LEU A 8 2.34 5.69 4.37
CA LEU A 8 1.59 5.32 3.16
C LEU A 8 0.13 5.00 3.46
N ILE A 9 -0.15 4.25 4.53
CA ILE A 9 -1.52 3.91 4.92
C ILE A 9 -2.25 5.16 5.42
N SER A 10 -1.58 6.01 6.20
CA SER A 10 -2.17 7.28 6.69
C SER A 10 -2.57 8.19 5.54
N GLU A 11 -1.69 8.40 4.56
CA GLU A 11 -1.96 9.24 3.40
C GLU A 11 -3.11 8.68 2.56
N TRP A 12 -3.10 7.37 2.29
CA TRP A 12 -4.16 6.72 1.53
C TRP A 12 -5.53 6.82 2.23
N VAL A 13 -5.58 6.61 3.55
CA VAL A 13 -6.81 6.77 4.36
C VAL A 13 -7.28 8.22 4.35
N LYS A 14 -6.39 9.21 4.50
CA LYS A 14 -6.74 10.64 4.47
C LYS A 14 -7.28 11.08 3.12
N ALA A 15 -6.81 10.47 2.04
CA ALA A 15 -7.27 10.72 0.69
C ALA A 15 -8.56 9.96 0.32
N ASP A 16 -9.19 9.26 1.27
CA ASP A 16 -10.35 8.38 1.05
C ASP A 16 -10.14 7.30 -0.04
N GLY A 17 -8.87 7.01 -0.33
CA GLY A 17 -8.43 6.02 -1.31
C GLY A 17 -8.82 6.36 -2.76
N PRO A 18 -7.90 6.86 -3.61
CA PRO A 18 -8.06 6.68 -5.04
C PRO A 18 -7.86 5.20 -5.36
N THR A 19 -8.94 4.48 -5.65
CA THR A 19 -8.90 3.05 -5.98
C THR A 19 -8.63 2.81 -7.47
N SER A 20 -8.85 3.80 -8.34
CA SER A 20 -8.93 3.58 -9.79
C SER A 20 -7.60 3.21 -10.45
N SER A 21 -6.44 3.65 -9.95
CA SER A 21 -5.14 3.23 -10.50
C SER A 21 -4.82 1.77 -10.17
N PHE A 22 -5.34 1.27 -9.05
CA PHE A 22 -5.03 -0.06 -8.57
C PHE A 22 -5.95 -1.12 -9.16
N MET A 23 -7.21 -0.83 -9.47
CA MET A 23 -8.18 -1.86 -9.90
C MET A 23 -7.84 -2.59 -11.21
N THR A 24 -6.84 -2.15 -11.98
CA THR A 24 -6.38 -2.80 -13.21
C THR A 24 -5.28 -3.84 -12.99
N ASN A 25 -4.63 -3.82 -11.83
CA ASN A 25 -3.53 -4.73 -11.53
C ASN A 25 -4.06 -6.00 -10.85
N THR A 26 -3.77 -7.17 -11.40
CA THR A 26 -3.93 -8.44 -10.67
C THR A 26 -2.63 -8.76 -9.95
N LEU A 27 -2.72 -9.15 -8.68
CA LEU A 27 -1.58 -9.77 -8.00
C LEU A 27 -1.42 -11.19 -8.55
N ASP A 28 -0.23 -11.51 -9.04
CA ASP A 28 0.12 -12.90 -9.32
C ASP A 28 0.20 -13.64 -7.99
N GLU A 29 -0.59 -14.71 -7.83
CA GLU A 29 -0.79 -15.41 -6.56
C GLU A 29 0.11 -16.64 -6.42
N ASP A 30 1.24 -16.68 -7.12
CA ASP A 30 2.19 -17.78 -6.97
C ASP A 30 2.74 -17.81 -5.54
N ARG A 31 2.17 -18.71 -4.72
CA ARG A 31 2.37 -18.78 -3.27
C ARG A 31 3.82 -19.00 -2.88
N ASP A 32 4.61 -19.62 -3.75
CA ASP A 32 6.02 -19.92 -3.48
C ASP A 32 6.93 -18.68 -3.60
N SER A 33 6.42 -17.57 -4.14
CA SER A 33 7.14 -16.29 -4.28
C SER A 33 6.77 -15.23 -3.23
N ILE A 34 5.81 -15.52 -2.34
CA ILE A 34 5.27 -14.52 -1.41
C ILE A 34 6.18 -14.35 -0.19
N THR A 35 6.78 -13.18 -0.06
CA THR A 35 7.52 -12.79 1.16
C THR A 35 6.60 -12.13 2.18
N HIS A 36 6.52 -12.69 3.39
CA HIS A 36 5.76 -12.10 4.49
C HIS A 36 6.54 -11.00 5.21
N ILE A 37 6.01 -9.78 5.18
CA ILE A 37 6.59 -8.64 5.88
C ILE A 37 5.75 -8.34 7.14
N LYS A 38 6.43 -8.21 8.28
CA LYS A 38 5.81 -7.73 9.52
C LYS A 38 6.12 -6.24 9.68
N ALA A 39 5.08 -5.47 9.98
CA ALA A 39 5.19 -4.05 10.28
C ALA A 39 4.34 -3.71 11.50
N TYR A 40 4.84 -2.78 12.30
CA TYR A 40 4.04 -2.14 13.33
C TYR A 40 3.18 -1.05 12.67
N ILE A 41 1.90 -1.02 12.99
CA ILE A 41 0.94 0.03 12.58
C ILE A 41 0.11 0.39 13.81
N PRO A 42 -0.08 1.68 14.14
CA PRO A 42 -0.96 2.09 15.23
C PRO A 42 -2.37 1.51 15.08
N SER A 43 -2.95 1.05 16.18
CA SER A 43 -4.24 0.34 16.18
C SER A 43 -5.37 1.14 15.53
N SER A 44 -5.41 2.45 15.77
CA SER A 44 -6.41 3.35 15.17
C SER A 44 -6.30 3.38 13.65
N LEU A 45 -5.08 3.55 13.13
CA LEU A 45 -4.80 3.59 11.70
C LEU A 45 -5.12 2.24 11.04
N LYS A 46 -4.75 1.13 11.69
CA LYS A 46 -5.09 -0.22 11.23
C LYS A 46 -6.59 -0.44 11.10
N ILE A 47 -7.39 0.09 12.03
CA ILE A 47 -8.86 -0.01 11.97
C ILE A 47 -9.40 0.79 10.79
N GLN A 48 -9.01 2.06 10.66
CA GLN A 48 -9.46 2.92 9.56
C GLN A 48 -9.13 2.31 8.19
N PHE A 49 -7.91 1.82 8.02
CA PHE A 49 -7.47 1.12 6.82
C PHE A 49 -8.36 -0.09 6.48
N LYS A 50 -8.66 -0.95 7.47
CA LYS A 50 -9.50 -2.13 7.27
C LYS A 50 -10.92 -1.79 6.89
N VAL A 51 -11.51 -0.78 7.55
CA VAL A 51 -12.86 -0.30 7.25
C VAL A 51 -12.92 0.22 5.82
N LEU A 52 -11.96 1.06 5.43
CA LEU A 52 -11.93 1.62 4.08
C LEU A 52 -11.72 0.54 3.01
N CYS A 53 -10.84 -0.44 3.25
CA CYS A 53 -10.70 -1.59 2.34
C CYS A 53 -12.02 -2.36 2.18
N ALA A 54 -12.76 -2.58 3.27
CA ALA A 54 -14.05 -3.27 3.23
C ALA A 54 -15.10 -2.45 2.47
N GLN A 55 -15.18 -1.14 2.71
CA GLN A 55 -16.11 -0.23 2.02
C GLN A 55 -15.86 -0.14 0.52
N ARG A 56 -14.61 -0.30 0.09
CA ARG A 56 -14.19 -0.27 -1.32
C ARG A 56 -14.12 -1.66 -1.96
N GLU A 57 -14.48 -2.72 -1.23
CA GLU A 57 -14.41 -4.11 -1.69
C GLU A 57 -13.03 -4.54 -2.22
N VAL A 58 -11.95 -4.01 -1.61
CA VAL A 58 -10.56 -4.32 -1.99
C VAL A 58 -9.84 -5.13 -0.93
N MET A 59 -8.91 -5.98 -1.38
CA MET A 59 -8.09 -6.77 -0.46
C MET A 59 -7.00 -5.91 0.19
N GLN A 60 -6.81 -6.05 1.51
CA GLN A 60 -5.75 -5.35 2.24
C GLN A 60 -4.36 -5.61 1.63
N ARG A 61 -4.04 -6.88 1.29
CA ARG A 61 -2.77 -7.26 0.65
C ARG A 61 -2.55 -6.52 -0.67
N PHE A 62 -3.63 -6.30 -1.40
CA PHE A 62 -3.63 -5.64 -2.69
C PHE A 62 -3.25 -4.17 -2.56
N ILE A 63 -3.92 -3.47 -1.65
CA ILE A 63 -3.62 -2.06 -1.40
C ILE A 63 -2.20 -1.90 -0.86
N LEU A 64 -1.78 -2.71 0.12
CA LEU A 64 -0.43 -2.62 0.69
C LEU A 64 0.66 -2.84 -0.38
N HIS A 65 0.50 -3.84 -1.24
CA HIS A 65 1.44 -4.08 -2.32
C HIS A 65 1.54 -2.89 -3.28
N ASN A 66 0.39 -2.35 -3.70
CA ASN A 66 0.36 -1.22 -4.61
C ASN A 66 0.97 0.05 -4.02
N LEU A 67 0.66 0.37 -2.76
CA LEU A 67 1.25 1.50 -2.05
C LEU A 67 2.78 1.39 -1.96
N ILE A 68 3.28 0.19 -1.63
CA ILE A 68 4.73 -0.06 -1.60
C ILE A 68 5.34 0.10 -3.00
N ARG A 69 4.72 -0.49 -4.01
CA ARG A 69 5.19 -0.43 -5.40
C ARG A 69 5.31 1.00 -5.91
N GLU A 70 4.23 1.80 -5.78
CA GLU A 70 4.24 3.21 -6.19
C GLU A 70 5.32 4.00 -5.45
N TRP A 71 5.48 3.76 -4.15
CA TRP A 71 6.53 4.41 -3.34
C TRP A 71 7.93 4.07 -3.85
N VAL A 72 8.21 2.79 -4.13
CA VAL A 72 9.50 2.34 -4.66
C VAL A 72 9.77 2.95 -6.04
N GLU A 73 8.79 2.91 -6.93
CA GLU A 73 8.90 3.46 -8.30
C GLU A 73 9.17 4.98 -8.26
N THR A 74 8.41 5.72 -7.46
CA THR A 74 8.56 7.18 -7.30
C THR A 74 9.92 7.53 -6.67
N THR A 75 10.39 6.74 -5.70
CA THR A 75 11.70 6.95 -5.07
C THR A 75 12.84 6.75 -6.08
N HIS A 76 12.78 5.70 -6.90
CA HIS A 76 13.78 5.44 -7.94
C HIS A 76 13.76 6.43 -9.10
N GLU A 77 12.61 7.05 -9.40
CA GLU A 77 12.54 8.15 -10.36
C GLU A 77 13.18 9.43 -9.81
N ASN A 78 12.94 9.75 -8.54
CA ASN A 78 13.56 10.90 -7.89
C ASN A 78 15.09 10.78 -7.81
N GLU A 79 15.62 9.58 -7.56
CA GLU A 79 17.06 9.31 -7.54
C GLU A 79 17.74 9.44 -8.92
N ARG A 80 17.05 9.04 -10.00
CA ARG A 80 17.56 9.16 -11.38
C ARG A 80 17.55 10.60 -11.93
N ASN A 81 16.78 11.48 -11.31
CA ASN A 81 16.63 12.88 -11.70
C ASN A 81 17.47 13.84 -10.84
N LEU A 82 18.42 13.34 -10.04
CA LEU A 82 19.42 14.19 -9.38
C LEU A 82 20.43 14.74 -10.41
N PRO A 83 20.74 16.05 -10.40
CA PRO A 83 21.76 16.65 -11.26
C PRO A 83 23.19 16.22 -10.91
#